data_AF-A0A5K1F8F1-F1
#
_entry.id   AF-A0A5K1F8F1-F1
#
_cell.length_a   1.000
_cell.length_b   1.000
_cell.length_c   1.000
_cell.angle_alpha   90.00
_cell.angle_beta   90.00
_cell.angle_gamma   90.00
#
_symmetry.space_group_name_H-M   'P 1'
#
loop_
_entity.id
_entity.type
_entity.pdbx_description
1 polymer ?
#
loop_
_entity_poly.entity_id
_entity_poly.type
_entity_poly.pdbx_seq_one_letter_code
_entity_poly.pdbx_strand_id
1 'polypeptide(L)' 'VVAVKQLDRNGLQGNREFLVEVLMLSLLHHPNLVNLIGYCAEGDQRLLVYEFMPLGSLEDHLH' A
#
# COMPACT_ATOMS: atom_id res chain seq x y z
N VAL A 1 6.09 6.07 -12.77
CA VAL A 1 6.80 5.87 -11.48
C VAL A 1 5.78 5.31 -10.50
N VAL A 2 6.18 4.41 -9.59
CA VAL A 2 5.28 3.74 -8.62
C VAL A 2 5.83 3.87 -7.20
N ALA A 3 4.95 3.73 -6.21
CA ALA A 3 5.34 3.59 -4.80
C ALA A 3 5.26 2.11 -4.41
N VAL A 4 6.31 1.60 -3.75
CA VAL A 4 6.33 0.23 -3.23
C VAL A 4 6.42 0.27 -1.71
N LYS A 5 5.39 -0.24 -1.03
CA LYS A 5 5.38 -0.43 0.42
C LYS A 5 5.76 -1.87 0.72
N GLN A 6 6.91 -2.06 1.36
CA GLN A 6 7.32 -3.34 1.90
C GLN A 6 6.88 -3.44 3.36
N LEU A 7 6.01 -4.39 3.69
CA LEU A 7 5.63 -4.62 5.08
C LEU A 7 6.68 -5.48 5.79
N ASP A 8 6.77 -5.30 7.10
CA ASP A 8 7.67 -6.06 7.95
C ASP A 8 7.36 -7.56 7.85
N ARG A 9 8.43 -8.35 7.74
CA ARG A 9 8.40 -9.81 7.60
C ARG A 9 8.19 -10.48 8.96
N ASN A 10 8.56 -9.80 10.04
CA ASN A 10 8.64 -10.37 11.37
C ASN A 10 7.39 -10.05 12.20
N GLY A 11 6.26 -10.67 11.86
CA GLY A 11 5.09 -10.63 12.74
C GLY A 11 3.76 -11.03 12.08
N LEU A 12 2.86 -11.57 12.89
CA LEU A 12 1.46 -11.83 12.50
C LEU A 12 0.72 -10.54 12.10
N GLN A 13 1.17 -9.40 12.64
CA GLN A 13 0.60 -8.09 12.36
C GLN A 13 0.80 -7.67 10.90
N GLY A 14 2.02 -7.79 10.35
CA GLY A 14 2.31 -7.38 8.97
C GLY A 14 1.53 -8.18 7.92
N ASN A 15 1.31 -9.48 8.15
CA ASN A 15 0.46 -10.31 7.28
C ASN A 15 -1.02 -9.90 7.34
N ARG A 16 -1.53 -9.60 8.54
CA ARG A 16 -2.91 -9.14 8.70
C ARG A 16 -3.12 -7.78 8.04
N GLU A 17 -2.21 -6.84 8.24
CA GLU A 17 -2.24 -5.51 7.62
C GLU A 17 -2.19 -5.62 6.09
N PHE A 18 -1.30 -6.46 5.56
CA PHE A 18 -1.22 -6.74 4.13
C PHE A 18 -2.55 -7.24 3.56
N LEU A 19 -3.15 -8.26 4.17
CA LEU A 19 -4.41 -8.84 3.67
C LEU A 19 -5.56 -7.83 3.71
N VAL A 20 -5.64 -7.02 4.77
CA VAL A 20 -6.66 -5.97 4.88
C VAL A 20 -6.48 -4.92 3.80
N GLU A 21 -5.25 -4.43 3.57
CA GLU A 21 -4.99 -3.43 2.54
C GLU A 21 -5.28 -3.97 1.13
N VAL A 22 -4.83 -5.20 0.82
CA VAL A 22 -5.14 -5.85 -0.47
C VAL A 22 -6.65 -5.96 -0.66
N LEU A 23 -7.38 -6.49 0.33
CA LEU A 23 -8.82 -6.68 0.22
C LEU A 23 -9.56 -5.35 0.01
N MET A 24 -9.27 -4.35 0.85
CA MET A 24 -9.99 -3.07 0.80
C MET A 24 -9.71 -2.34 -0.51
N LEU A 25 -8.45 -2.25 -0.92
CA LEU A 25 -8.07 -1.47 -2.11
C LEU A 25 -8.31 -2.22 -3.43
N SER A 26 -8.40 -3.56 -3.41
CA SER A 26 -8.85 -4.30 -4.60
C SER A 26 -10.35 -4.14 -4.85
N LEU A 27 -11.13 -3.86 -3.80
CA LEU A 27 -12.58 -3.70 -3.89
C LEU A 27 -13.02 -2.24 -4.06
N LEU A 28 -12.27 -1.30 -3.48
CA LEU A 28 -12.63 0.12 -3.46
C LEU A 28 -11.75 0.92 -4.43
N HIS A 29 -12.35 1.32 -5.54
CA HIS A 29 -11.74 2.26 -6.48
C HIS A 29 -12.46 3.62 -6.38
N HIS A 30 -11.76 4.65 -5.92
CA HIS A 30 -12.31 6.00 -5.75
C HIS A 30 -11.23 7.06 -6.00
N PRO A 31 -11.54 8.21 -6.64
CA PRO A 31 -10.56 9.25 -6.97
C PRO A 31 -9.85 9.90 -5.75
N ASN A 32 -10.39 9.74 -4.54
CA ASN A 32 -9.77 10.23 -3.30
C ASN A 32 -9.13 9.12 -2.44
N LEU A 33 -9.05 7.90 -2.96
CA LEU A 33 -8.30 6.80 -2.35
C LEU A 33 -7.08 6.50 -3.21
N VAL A 34 -5.97 6.17 -2.56
CA VAL A 34 -4.77 5.73 -3.27
C VAL A 34 -5.06 4.45 -4.05
N ASN A 35 -4.63 4.42 -5.30
CA ASN A 35 -4.87 3.29 -6.18
C ASN A 35 -3.83 2.18 -5.96
N LEU A 36 -4.29 0.98 -5.63
CA LEU A 36 -3.46 -0.21 -5.58
C LEU A 36 -3.33 -0.79 -6.99
N ILE A 37 -2.12 -0.75 -7.56
CA ILE A 37 -1.82 -1.27 -8.89
C ILE A 37 -1.64 -2.79 -8.83
N GLY A 38 -1.05 -3.30 -7.73
CA GLY A 38 -0.82 -4.72 -7.53
C GLY A 38 -0.09 -5.03 -6.23
N TYR A 39 0.26 -6.30 -6.04
CA TYR A 39 0.97 -6.76 -4.85
C TYR A 39 1.89 -7.96 -5.18
N CYS A 40 2.87 -8.21 -4.31
CA CYS A 40 3.66 -9.44 -4.28
C CYS A 40 3.44 -10.14 -2.94
N ALA A 41 3.08 -11.42 -3.00
CA ALA A 41 2.89 -12.31 -1.85
C ALA A 41 3.74 -13.58 -1.98
N GLU A 42 4.89 -13.51 -2.65
CA GLU A 42 5.76 -14.66 -2.89
C GLU A 42 6.64 -14.95 -1.65
N GLY A 43 6.54 -16.17 -1.12
CA GLY A 43 7.23 -16.57 0.11
C GLY A 43 6.87 -15.64 1.27
N ASP A 44 7.91 -15.06 1.90
CA ASP A 44 7.77 -14.10 3.01
C ASP A 44 7.70 -12.64 2.55
N GLN A 45 7.67 -12.39 1.23
CA GLN A 45 7.54 -11.04 0.71
C GLN A 45 6.08 -10.58 0.79
N ARG A 46 5.88 -9.38 1.33
CA ARG A 46 4.59 -8.67 1.35
C ARG A 46 4.82 -7.26 0.82
N LEU A 47 4.64 -7.10 -0.49
CA LEU A 47 4.82 -5.84 -1.19
C LEU A 47 3.48 -5.34 -1.71
N LEU A 48 3.19 -4.06 -1.49
CA LEU A 48 2.05 -3.37 -2.08
C LEU A 48 2.57 -2.32 -3.06
N VAL A 49 2.02 -2.30 -4.27
CA VAL A 49 2.43 -1.39 -5.34
C VAL A 49 1.29 -0.42 -5.61
N TYR A 50 1.55 0.87 -5.43
CA TYR A 50 0.57 1.93 -5.60
C TYR A 50 0.99 2.91 -6.69
N GLU A 51 0.00 3.69 -7.13
CA GLU A 51 0.28 4.94 -7.83
C GLU A 51 1.13 5.87 -6.94
N PHE A 52 2.19 6.43 -7.53
CA PHE A 52 3.07 7.34 -6.82
C PHE A 52 2.42 8.73 -6.72
N MET A 53 2.34 9.27 -5.50
CA MET A 53 1.84 10.63 -5.24
C MET A 53 3.02 11.62 -5.26
N PRO A 54 3.21 12.39 -6.34
CA PRO A 54 4.43 13.20 -6.51
C PRO A 54 4.49 14.41 -5.57
N LEU A 55 3.35 14.83 -5.03
CA LEU A 55 3.25 15.94 -4.09
C LEU A 55 3.29 15.48 -2.63
N GLY A 56 3.80 14.28 -2.34
CA GLY A 56 4.00 13.83 -0.96
C GLY A 56 2.73 13.83 -0.11
N SER A 57 2.91 14.03 1.19
CA SER A 57 1.80 14.04 2.16
C SER A 57 1.21 15.44 2.30
N LEU A 58 -0.03 15.51 2.79
CA LEU A 58 -0.63 16.80 3.12
C LEU A 58 0.09 17.50 4.30
N GLU A 59 0.68 16.71 5.22
CA GLU A 59 1.47 17.24 6.34
C GLU A 59 2.65 18.09 5.84
N ASP A 60 3.34 17.65 4.79
CA ASP A 60 4.46 18.38 4.17
C ASP A 60 4.05 19.74 3.58
N HIS A 61 2.76 19.99 3.39
CA HIS A 61 2.23 21.17 2.70
C HIS A 61 1.46 22.13 3.62
N LEU A 62 1.17 21.72 4.87
CA LEU A 62 0.40 22.50 5.82
C LEU A 62 1.18 22.93 7.07
N HIS A 63 2.47 22.57 7.16
CA HIS A 63 3.36 22.90 8.28
C HIS A 63 4.63 23.61 7.82
#